data_AF-A0A7T1Y6X1-F1
#
_entry.id   AF-A0A7T1Y6X1-F1
#
_cell.length_a   1.000
_cell.length_b   1.000
_cell.length_c   1.000
_cell.angle_alpha   90.00
_cell.angle_beta   90.00
_cell.angle_gamma   90.00
#
_symmetry.space_group_name_H-M   'P 1'
#
loop_
_entity.id
_entity.type
_entity.pdbx_description
1 polymer ?
#
loop_
_entity_poly.entity_id
_entity_poly.type
_entity_poly.pdbx_seq_one_letter_code
_entity_poly.pdbx_strand_id
1 'polypeptide(L)'
;MRIQIRRALAGLVLGVSITALVGCGTVFHPERKGQMSGRIDPVVAIANGVGLLFFIVPGVIAYAVDFSNGTIYLPGAPDSAGVDALKMDGNMDVPSLERLLSEKTGKPVSLDSEMVRVEEVESLDEALALVRMAGINDRERLATM
;
A
#
# COMPACT_ATOMS: atom_id res chain seq x y z
N MET A 1 -40.67 3.73 26.51
CA MET A 1 -40.35 3.48 25.09
C MET A 1 -39.46 4.55 24.45
N ARG A 2 -39.86 5.83 24.39
CA ARG A 2 -39.04 6.92 23.77
C ARG A 2 -37.62 7.10 24.35
N ILE A 3 -37.46 6.96 25.66
CA ILE A 3 -36.15 7.09 26.33
C ILE A 3 -35.21 5.94 25.97
N GLN A 4 -35.72 4.71 25.84
CA GLN A 4 -34.91 3.56 25.45
C GLN A 4 -34.49 3.63 23.98
N ILE A 5 -35.39 4.09 23.09
CA ILE A 5 -35.06 4.32 21.67
C ILE A 5 -33.98 5.41 21.51
N ARG A 6 -34.08 6.52 22.28
CA ARG A 6 -33.04 7.57 22.26
C ARG A 6 -31.68 7.07 22.72
N ARG A 7 -31.64 6.23 23.76
CA ARG A 7 -30.39 5.62 24.25
C ARG A 7 -29.79 4.64 23.24
N ALA A 8 -30.63 3.86 22.55
CA ALA A 8 -30.20 2.96 21.49
C ALA A 8 -29.63 3.73 20.28
N LEU A 9 -30.31 4.80 19.84
CA LEU A 9 -29.83 5.67 18.75
C LEU A 9 -28.52 6.37 19.11
N ALA A 10 -28.42 6.90 20.34
CA ALA A 10 -27.18 7.53 20.81
C ALA A 10 -26.02 6.52 20.85
N GLY A 11 -26.26 5.30 21.34
CA GLY A 11 -25.27 4.23 21.32
C GLY A 11 -24.84 3.83 19.91
N LEU A 12 -25.78 3.76 18.96
CA LEU A 12 -25.49 3.46 17.56
C LEU A 12 -24.60 4.55 16.93
N VAL A 13 -24.96 5.82 17.11
CA VAL A 13 -24.16 6.95 16.58
C VAL A 13 -22.76 6.96 17.18
N LEU A 14 -22.65 6.71 18.49
CA LEU A 14 -21.36 6.64 19.17
C LEU A 14 -20.51 5.49 18.63
N GLY A 15 -21.10 4.30 18.49
CA GLY A 15 -20.42 3.12 17.95
C GLY A 15 -19.92 3.33 16.53
N VAL A 16 -20.77 3.84 15.64
CA VAL A 16 -20.39 4.14 14.25
C VAL A 16 -19.27 5.19 14.20
N SER A 17 -19.33 6.20 15.05
CA SER A 17 -18.29 7.24 15.12
C SER A 17 -16.94 6.67 15.56
N ILE A 18 -16.93 5.76 16.54
CA ILE A 18 -15.70 5.08 17.00
C ILE A 18 -15.13 4.19 15.89
N THR A 19 -15.97 3.41 15.21
CA THR A 19 -15.53 2.57 14.08
C THR A 19 -14.94 3.41 12.94
N ALA A 20 -15.53 4.57 12.66
CA ALA A 20 -15.04 5.48 11.63
C ALA A 20 -13.65 6.06 11.95
N LEU A 21 -13.32 6.28 13.23
CA LEU A 21 -11.98 6.70 13.66
C LEU A 21 -10.92 5.60 13.45
N VAL A 22 -11.33 4.33 13.45
CA VAL A 22 -10.44 3.18 13.22
C VAL A 22 -10.35 2.81 11.73
N GLY A 23 -11.35 3.18 10.92
CA GLY A 23 -11.47 2.82 9.49
C GLY A 23 -12.19 1.48 9.30
N CYS A 24 -13.12 1.40 8.35
CA CYS A 24 -13.90 0.17 8.10
C CYS A 24 -13.01 -0.95 7.56
N GLY A 25 -12.11 -0.63 6.63
CA GLY A 25 -11.15 -1.58 6.08
C GLY A 25 -10.20 -2.11 7.15
N THR A 26 -9.78 -1.26 8.09
CA THR A 26 -8.91 -1.65 9.21
C THR A 26 -9.61 -2.61 10.18
N VAL A 27 -10.93 -2.47 10.36
CA VAL A 27 -11.72 -3.38 11.21
C VAL A 27 -12.02 -4.69 10.50
N PHE A 28 -12.38 -4.65 9.20
CA PHE A 28 -12.77 -5.85 8.45
C PHE A 28 -11.58 -6.65 7.93
N HIS A 29 -10.48 -5.97 7.61
CA HIS A 29 -9.32 -6.55 6.96
C HIS A 29 -8.01 -6.02 7.54
N PRO A 30 -7.75 -6.26 8.85
CA PRO A 30 -6.52 -5.81 9.49
C PRO A 30 -5.24 -6.40 8.87
N GLU A 31 -5.35 -7.54 8.20
CA GLU A 31 -4.25 -8.20 7.47
C GLU A 31 -3.73 -7.39 6.28
N ARG A 32 -4.49 -6.41 5.79
CA ARG A 32 -4.14 -5.54 4.65
C ARG A 32 -3.36 -4.29 5.04
N LYS A 33 -2.99 -4.16 6.31
CA LYS A 33 -2.21 -3.02 6.79
C LYS A 33 -0.82 -2.98 6.17
N GLY A 34 -0.38 -1.78 5.76
CA GLY A 34 0.92 -1.57 5.12
C GLY A 34 0.90 -1.67 3.59
N GLN A 35 -0.28 -1.88 2.98
CA GLN A 35 -0.41 -1.82 1.53
C GLN A 35 -0.28 -0.37 1.03
N MET A 36 0.77 -0.09 0.24
CA MET A 36 1.04 1.28 -0.22
C MET A 36 0.19 1.70 -1.42
N SER A 37 -0.28 0.76 -2.24
CA SER A 37 -1.22 1.03 -3.33
C SER A 37 -1.86 -0.26 -3.84
N GLY A 38 -3.01 -0.15 -4.49
CA GLY A 38 -3.67 -1.28 -5.15
C GLY A 38 -4.99 -0.87 -5.78
N ARG A 39 -5.73 -1.87 -6.28
CA ARG A 39 -7.11 -1.66 -6.71
C ARG A 39 -7.98 -1.40 -5.48
N ILE A 40 -8.83 -0.38 -5.51
CA ILE A 40 -9.73 -0.07 -4.39
C ILE A 40 -10.72 -1.22 -4.17
N ASP A 41 -10.87 -1.64 -2.92
CA ASP A 41 -11.91 -2.58 -2.49
C ASP A 41 -13.27 -1.85 -2.48
N PRO A 42 -14.18 -2.21 -3.41
CA PRO A 42 -15.47 -1.54 -3.51
C PRO A 42 -16.31 -1.73 -2.23
N VAL A 43 -16.13 -2.81 -1.47
CA VAL A 43 -16.89 -3.04 -0.23
C VAL A 43 -16.49 -2.02 0.82
N VAL A 44 -15.19 -1.82 1.03
CA VAL A 44 -14.67 -0.83 1.99
C VAL A 44 -14.99 0.59 1.55
N ALA A 45 -14.82 0.90 0.26
CA ALA A 45 -15.14 2.23 -0.27
C ALA A 45 -16.63 2.59 -0.13
N ILE A 46 -17.53 1.63 -0.39
CA ILE A 46 -18.98 1.83 -0.19
C ILE A 46 -19.28 2.00 1.30
N ALA A 47 -18.70 1.19 2.19
CA ALA A 47 -18.91 1.31 3.63
C ALA A 47 -18.49 2.69 4.17
N ASN A 48 -17.31 3.18 3.77
CA ASN A 48 -16.85 4.54 4.12
C ASN A 48 -17.74 5.61 3.47
N GLY A 49 -18.20 5.38 2.24
CA GLY A 49 -19.14 6.25 1.53
C GLY A 49 -20.50 6.38 2.21
N VAL A 50 -21.02 5.30 2.81
CA VAL A 50 -22.23 5.34 3.64
C VAL A 50 -21.98 6.20 4.89
N GLY A 51 -20.83 6.03 5.55
CA GLY A 51 -20.41 6.89 6.65
C GLY A 51 -20.37 8.36 6.24
N LEU A 52 -19.81 8.67 5.08
CA LEU A 52 -19.70 10.02 4.51
C LEU A 52 -21.07 10.64 4.20
N LEU A 53 -22.02 9.84 3.69
CA LEU A 53 -23.36 10.30 3.34
C LEU A 53 -24.16 10.78 4.55
N PHE A 54 -24.10 10.03 5.66
CA PHE A 54 -24.87 10.35 6.87
C PHE A 54 -24.11 11.23 7.87
N PHE A 55 -22.77 11.16 7.87
CA PHE A 55 -21.91 11.88 8.80
C PHE A 55 -20.58 12.27 8.11
N ILE A 56 -20.54 13.49 7.56
CA ILE A 56 -19.39 13.95 6.75
C ILE A 56 -18.05 13.77 7.47
N VAL A 57 -17.92 14.29 8.69
CA VAL A 57 -16.64 14.26 9.43
C VAL A 57 -16.17 12.83 9.70
N PRO A 58 -16.97 11.94 10.32
CA PRO A 58 -16.60 10.53 10.47
C PRO A 58 -16.28 9.82 9.14
N GLY A 59 -17.05 10.06 8.09
CA GLY A 59 -16.84 9.41 6.79
C GLY A 59 -15.53 9.80 6.11
N VAL A 60 -15.15 11.08 6.16
CA VAL A 60 -13.84 11.55 5.65
C VAL A 60 -12.69 10.92 6.45
N ILE A 61 -12.83 10.85 7.78
CA ILE A 61 -11.80 10.24 8.63
C ILE A 61 -11.63 8.75 8.30
N ALA A 62 -12.73 8.00 8.14
CA ALA A 62 -12.67 6.58 7.78
C ALA A 62 -11.92 6.36 6.46
N TYR A 63 -12.19 7.20 5.45
CA TYR A 63 -11.42 7.20 4.21
C TYR A 63 -9.94 7.49 4.43
N ALA A 64 -9.61 8.54 5.18
CA ALA A 64 -8.22 8.91 5.45
C ALA A 64 -7.47 7.78 6.16
N VAL A 65 -8.09 7.12 7.14
CA VAL A 65 -7.49 6.02 7.88
C VAL A 65 -7.31 4.78 7.01
N ASP A 66 -8.31 4.38 6.22
CA ASP A 66 -8.18 3.20 5.36
C ASP A 66 -7.23 3.42 4.17
N PHE A 67 -7.09 4.66 3.68
CA PHE A 67 -6.03 5.01 2.73
C PHE A 67 -4.64 4.99 3.38
N SER A 68 -4.50 5.59 4.56
CA SER A 68 -3.20 5.67 5.26
C SER A 68 -2.71 4.30 5.73
N ASN A 69 -3.62 3.42 6.16
CA ASN A 69 -3.30 2.06 6.55
C ASN A 69 -3.16 1.12 5.34
N GLY A 70 -3.61 1.51 4.16
CA GLY A 70 -3.64 0.65 2.97
C GLY A 70 -4.82 -0.34 2.92
N THR A 71 -5.69 -0.34 3.93
CA THR A 71 -6.77 -1.32 4.10
C THR A 71 -7.97 -1.08 3.18
N ILE A 72 -7.99 0.05 2.47
CA ILE A 72 -8.95 0.32 1.39
C ILE A 72 -8.60 -0.40 0.09
N TYR A 73 -7.37 -0.88 -0.06
CA TYR A 73 -6.95 -1.60 -1.26
C TYR A 73 -7.30 -3.08 -1.12
N LEU A 74 -7.70 -3.70 -2.23
CA LEU A 74 -7.73 -5.14 -2.33
C LEU A 74 -6.31 -5.69 -2.12
N PRO A 75 -6.18 -6.89 -1.54
CA PRO A 75 -4.92 -7.61 -1.63
C PRO A 75 -4.64 -7.75 -3.12
N GLY A 76 -3.61 -7.05 -3.59
CA GLY A 76 -3.12 -7.32 -4.93
C GLY A 76 -2.76 -8.80 -4.96
N ALA A 77 -2.91 -9.44 -6.13
CA ALA A 77 -1.94 -10.47 -6.41
C ALA A 77 -0.55 -9.88 -6.09
N PRO A 78 0.45 -10.67 -5.69
CA PRO A 78 1.82 -10.26 -5.96
C PRO A 78 1.89 -10.05 -7.47
N ASP A 79 1.48 -8.87 -7.93
CA ASP A 79 1.81 -8.33 -9.22
C ASP A 79 3.31 -8.27 -9.10
N SER A 80 3.86 -9.32 -9.68
CA SER A 80 5.19 -9.45 -10.16
C SER A 80 5.39 -8.22 -11.04
N ALA A 81 5.67 -7.08 -10.40
CA ALA A 81 6.91 -6.41 -10.73
C ALA A 81 7.90 -7.57 -10.80
N GLY A 82 8.18 -8.04 -12.01
CA GLY A 82 9.00 -9.21 -12.27
C GLY A 82 10.41 -8.89 -11.81
N VAL A 83 10.59 -8.84 -10.49
CA VAL A 83 11.87 -8.61 -9.87
C VAL A 83 12.53 -9.96 -9.94
N ASP A 84 13.45 -10.09 -10.89
CA ASP A 84 14.28 -11.26 -11.02
C ASP A 84 15.21 -11.32 -9.80
N ALA A 85 14.81 -12.13 -8.81
CA ALA A 85 15.51 -12.23 -7.55
C ALA A 85 16.76 -13.11 -7.72
N LEU A 86 17.93 -12.48 -7.80
CA LEU A 86 19.20 -13.20 -7.73
C LEU A 86 19.65 -13.33 -6.27
N LYS A 87 19.91 -14.57 -5.85
CA LYS A 87 20.65 -14.81 -4.60
C LYS A 87 22.10 -14.39 -4.81
N MET A 88 22.55 -13.48 -3.96
CA MET A 88 23.96 -13.12 -3.87
C MET A 88 24.62 -14.06 -2.87
N ASP A 89 25.72 -14.68 -3.26
CA ASP A 89 26.59 -15.40 -2.34
C ASP A 89 27.30 -14.34 -1.49
N GLY A 90 27.29 -14.49 -0.16
CA GLY A 90 27.71 -13.46 0.81
C GLY A 90 29.18 -13.01 0.76
N ASN A 91 29.92 -13.38 -0.29
CA ASN A 91 31.33 -13.06 -0.49
C ASN A 91 31.63 -12.48 -1.89
N MET A 92 30.61 -11.91 -2.56
CA MET A 92 30.77 -11.28 -3.87
C MET A 92 31.48 -9.92 -3.76
N ASP A 93 32.52 -9.72 -4.56
CA ASP A 93 33.24 -8.46 -4.67
C ASP A 93 32.50 -7.46 -5.58
N VAL A 94 32.66 -6.17 -5.28
CA VAL A 94 32.03 -5.05 -6.02
C VAL A 94 32.21 -5.15 -7.55
N PRO A 95 33.40 -5.47 -8.09
CA PRO A 95 33.58 -5.61 -9.55
C PRO A 95 32.77 -6.75 -10.17
N SER A 96 32.57 -7.85 -9.43
CA SER A 96 31.75 -8.97 -9.92
C SER A 96 30.27 -8.61 -9.92
N LEU A 97 29.82 -7.83 -8.92
CA LEU A 97 28.46 -7.30 -8.87
C LEU A 97 28.18 -6.35 -10.04
N GLU A 98 29.10 -5.42 -10.34
CA GLU A 98 28.98 -4.52 -11.50
C GLU A 98 28.89 -5.27 -12.82
N ARG A 99 29.70 -6.32 -13.01
CA ARG A 99 29.65 -7.17 -14.21
C ARG A 99 28.31 -7.89 -14.34
N LEU A 100 27.84 -8.49 -13.25
CA LEU A 100 26.57 -9.21 -13.22
C LEU A 100 25.38 -8.29 -13.50
N LEU A 101 25.36 -7.10 -12.90
CA LEU A 101 24.34 -6.09 -13.17
C LEU A 101 24.43 -5.59 -14.61
N SER A 102 25.64 -5.40 -15.15
CA SER A 102 25.82 -4.94 -16.52
C SER A 102 25.34 -5.97 -17.55
N GLU A 103 25.61 -7.25 -17.32
CA GLU A 103 25.16 -8.36 -18.15
C GLU A 103 23.63 -8.47 -18.14
N LYS A 104 23.01 -8.37 -16.96
CA LYS A 104 21.55 -8.50 -16.81
C LYS A 104 20.76 -7.31 -17.31
N THR A 105 21.30 -6.10 -17.14
CA THR A 105 20.63 -4.86 -17.60
C THR A 105 20.94 -4.52 -19.05
N GLY A 106 21.95 -5.14 -19.65
CA GLY A 106 22.44 -4.82 -20.99
C GLY A 106 23.08 -3.43 -21.10
N LYS A 107 23.42 -2.81 -19.96
CA LYS A 107 23.99 -1.46 -19.85
C LYS A 107 25.23 -1.49 -18.96
N PRO A 108 26.23 -0.63 -19.20
CA PRO A 108 27.34 -0.51 -18.27
C PRO A 108 26.84 0.07 -16.93
N VAL A 109 26.96 -0.71 -15.86
CA VAL A 109 26.62 -0.32 -14.48
C VAL A 109 27.91 -0.10 -13.71
N SER A 110 28.06 1.07 -13.10
CA SER A 110 29.11 1.36 -12.14
C SER A 110 28.49 1.89 -10.85
N LEU A 111 28.81 1.27 -9.72
CA LEU A 111 28.22 1.61 -8.41
C LEU A 111 28.75 2.94 -7.85
N ASP A 112 29.92 3.38 -8.32
CA ASP A 112 30.51 4.68 -7.96
C ASP A 112 29.92 5.85 -8.76
N SER A 113 29.00 5.57 -9.69
CA SER A 113 28.33 6.59 -10.49
C SER A 113 27.32 7.37 -9.67
N GLU A 114 27.30 8.69 -9.84
CA GLU A 114 26.30 9.58 -9.23
C GLU A 114 24.86 9.29 -9.69
N MET A 115 24.70 8.53 -10.79
CA MET A 115 23.40 8.07 -11.28
C MET A 115 22.91 6.78 -10.60
N VAL A 116 23.71 6.16 -9.73
CA VAL A 116 23.33 4.95 -8.99
C VAL A 116 23.03 5.33 -7.54
N ARG A 117 21.86 4.89 -7.07
CA ARG A 117 21.45 5.03 -5.66
C ARG A 117 21.42 3.65 -5.02
N VAL A 118 22.16 3.49 -3.93
CA VAL A 118 22.15 2.29 -3.09
C VAL A 118 21.41 2.63 -1.81
N GLU A 119 20.39 1.85 -1.47
CA GLU A 119 19.65 1.99 -0.21
C GLU A 119 19.61 0.65 0.52
N GLU A 120 19.85 0.69 1.83
CA GLU A 120 19.60 -0.44 2.72
C GLU A 120 18.14 -0.36 3.19
N VAL A 121 17.45 -1.50 3.20
CA VAL A 121 16.03 -1.61 3.49
C VAL A 121 15.80 -2.69 4.53
N GLU A 122 14.81 -2.51 5.40
CA GLU A 122 14.53 -3.41 6.51
C GLU A 122 13.88 -4.72 6.04
N SER A 123 13.24 -4.70 4.86
CA SER A 123 12.55 -5.85 4.30
C SER A 123 12.46 -5.82 2.77
N LEU A 124 12.19 -7.00 2.18
CA LEU A 124 11.90 -7.12 0.75
C LEU A 124 10.67 -6.31 0.34
N ASP A 125 9.66 -6.22 1.22
CA ASP A 125 8.43 -5.47 0.96
C ASP A 125 8.70 -3.98 0.83
N GLU A 126 9.58 -3.43 1.67
CA GLU A 126 10.04 -2.04 1.58
C GLU A 126 10.83 -1.80 0.28
N ALA A 127 11.73 -2.72 -0.10
CA ALA A 127 12.47 -2.66 -1.36
C ALA A 127 11.52 -2.57 -2.57
N LEU A 128 10.50 -3.43 -2.59
CA LEU A 128 9.50 -3.46 -3.66
C LEU A 128 8.63 -2.20 -3.67
N ALA A 129 8.34 -1.62 -2.50
CA ALA A 129 7.61 -0.37 -2.40
C ALA A 129 8.40 0.80 -3.02
N LEU A 130 9.70 0.92 -2.74
CA LEU A 130 10.56 1.95 -3.33
C LEU A 130 10.63 1.83 -4.85
N VAL A 131 10.80 0.62 -5.39
CA VAL A 131 10.81 0.38 -6.85
C VAL A 131 9.48 0.77 -7.49
N ARG A 132 8.35 0.48 -6.82
CA ARG A 132 7.02 0.87 -7.31
C ARG A 132 6.81 2.38 -7.29
N MET A 133 7.30 3.08 -6.26
CA MET A 133 7.18 4.54 -6.16
C MET A 133 8.14 5.29 -7.10
N ALA A 134 9.22 4.66 -7.56
CA ALA A 134 10.14 5.24 -8.54
C ALA A 134 9.49 5.44 -9.94
N GLY A 135 8.27 4.94 -10.17
CA GLY A 135 7.49 5.18 -11.39
C GLY A 135 8.08 4.52 -12.64
N ILE A 136 9.01 3.57 -12.48
CA ILE A 136 9.78 2.97 -13.58
C ILE A 136 8.88 2.26 -14.60
N ASN A 137 7.76 1.66 -14.14
CA ASN A 137 6.81 0.93 -15.00
C ASN A 137 5.50 1.71 -15.27
N ASP A 138 5.42 2.99 -14.90
CA ASP A 138 4.17 3.74 -15.06
C ASP A 138 3.76 3.89 -16.52
N ARG A 139 4.71 3.95 -17.46
CA ARG A 139 4.41 4.02 -18.90
C ARG A 139 3.71 2.77 -19.42
N GLU A 140 4.11 1.58 -19.00
CA GLU A 140 3.46 0.33 -19.41
C GLU A 140 2.08 0.16 -18.74
N ARG A 141 1.95 0.59 -17.48
CA ARG A 141 0.66 0.63 -16.77
C ARG A 141 -0.33 1.59 -17.42
N LEU A 142 0.12 2.76 -17.85
CA LEU A 142 -0.72 3.75 -18.53
C LEU A 142 -1.08 3.33 -19.96
N ALA A 143 -0.28 2.49 -20.61
CA ALA A 143 -0.58 1.94 -21.93
C ALA A 143 -1.59 0.77 -21.89
N THR A 144 -1.83 0.20 -20.72
CA THR A 144 -2.71 -0.97 -20.51
C THR A 144 -4.00 -0.64 -19.76
N MET A 145 -4.21 0.63 -19.40
CA MET A 145 -5.47 1.19 -18.88
C MET A 145 -6.31 1.80 -20.01
#